data_AF-E8N0Y8-F1
#
_entry.id   AF-E8N0Y8-F1
#
_cell.length_a   1.000
_cell.length_b   1.000
_cell.length_c   1.000
_cell.angle_alpha   90.00
_cell.angle_beta   90.00
_cell.angle_gamma   90.00
#
_symmetry.space_group_name_H-M   'P 1'
#
loop_
_entity.id
_entity.type
_entity.pdbx_description
1 polymer ?
#
loop_
_entity_poly.entity_id
_entity_poly.type
_entity_poly.pdbx_seq_one_letter_code
_entity_poly.pdbx_strand_id
1 'polypeptide(L)'
;MVWERTDSAIQEMVDEAPKAKQYFSDAFDAYNRLWYHGGRYAVSEGKRETYSVEGDNAELRHYLARLARSSRCFSRCRFALECALRLFAYCFNSRQLYRQRYPAYPAHVMEFIPPVF
;
A
#
# COMPACT_ATOMS: atom_id res chain seq x y z
N MET A 1 -10.92 -10.15 -4.09
CA MET A 1 -10.19 -9.98 -5.38
C MET A 1 -11.24 -10.15 -6.45
N VAL A 2 -11.58 -9.09 -7.18
CA VAL A 2 -12.60 -9.13 -8.24
C VAL A 2 -11.96 -9.77 -9.47
N TRP A 3 -12.28 -11.04 -9.73
CA TRP A 3 -11.69 -11.82 -10.82
C TRP A 3 -12.30 -11.47 -12.18
N GLU A 4 -13.51 -10.91 -12.19
CA GLU A 4 -14.19 -10.40 -13.38
C GLU A 4 -14.53 -8.92 -13.18
N ARG A 5 -13.93 -8.05 -13.99
CA ARG A 5 -14.14 -6.60 -13.94
C ARG A 5 -15.43 -6.19 -14.66
N THR A 6 -16.55 -6.80 -14.30
CA THR A 6 -17.88 -6.41 -14.81
C THR A 6 -18.42 -5.24 -14.00
N ASP A 7 -19.22 -4.37 -14.62
CA ASP A 7 -19.81 -3.20 -13.96
C ASP A 7 -20.62 -3.61 -12.71
N SER A 8 -21.33 -4.74 -12.76
CA SER A 8 -22.10 -5.28 -11.63
C SER A 8 -21.22 -5.72 -10.46
N ALA A 9 -20.12 -6.43 -10.72
CA ALA A 9 -19.22 -6.89 -9.67
C ALA A 9 -18.48 -5.72 -8.99
N ILE A 10 -18.15 -4.67 -9.76
CA ILE A 10 -17.50 -3.48 -9.22
C ILE A 10 -18.52 -2.62 -8.45
N GLN A 11 -19.77 -2.55 -8.89
CA GLN A 11 -20.85 -1.89 -8.15
C GLN A 11 -21.09 -2.57 -6.80
N GLU A 12 -21.19 -3.91 -6.76
CA GLU A 12 -21.35 -4.67 -5.52
C GLU A 12 -20.20 -4.39 -4.54
N MET A 13 -18.96 -4.33 -5.03
CA MET A 13 -17.80 -3.95 -4.22
C MET A 13 -17.94 -2.54 -3.61
N VAL A 14 -18.43 -1.54 -4.37
CA VAL A 14 -18.67 -0.18 -3.87
C VAL A 14 -19.84 -0.15 -2.88
N ASP A 15 -20.82 -1.02 -3.08
CA ASP A 15 -22.01 -1.16 -2.24
C ASP A 15 -21.67 -1.74 -0.86
N GLU A 16 -20.75 -2.70 -0.80
CA GLU A 16 -20.26 -3.28 0.46
C GLU A 16 -19.22 -2.42 1.17
N ALA A 17 -18.47 -1.60 0.44
CA ALA A 17 -17.42 -0.78 1.01
C ALA A 17 -17.99 0.31 1.95
N PRO A 18 -17.23 0.70 3.01
CA PRO A 18 -17.54 1.86 3.82
C PRO A 18 -17.77 3.10 2.95
N LYS A 19 -18.89 3.80 3.19
CA LYS A 19 -19.28 4.95 2.39
C LYS A 19 -18.36 6.13 2.65
N ALA A 20 -17.89 6.74 1.57
CA ALA A 20 -16.95 7.86 1.61
C ALA A 20 -17.55 9.08 0.94
N LYS A 21 -17.10 10.28 1.34
CA LYS A 21 -17.45 11.52 0.63
C LYS A 21 -16.72 11.65 -0.71
N GLN A 22 -15.55 11.04 -0.81
CA GLN A 22 -14.69 11.07 -1.99
C GLN A 22 -14.21 9.66 -2.32
N TYR A 23 -14.27 9.32 -3.60
CA TYR A 23 -13.81 8.05 -4.15
C TYR A 23 -12.73 8.33 -5.20
N PHE A 24 -11.65 7.57 -5.15
CA PHE A 24 -10.54 7.64 -6.09
C PHE A 24 -10.30 6.26 -6.68
N SER A 25 -9.96 6.20 -7.97
CA SER A 25 -9.58 4.95 -8.63
C SER A 25 -8.43 5.16 -9.61
N ASP A 26 -7.97 4.05 -10.19
CA ASP A 26 -6.95 4.00 -11.23
C ASP A 26 -7.44 4.39 -12.63
N ALA A 27 -8.62 5.02 -12.72
CA ALA A 27 -9.28 5.47 -13.94
C ALA A 27 -9.81 4.37 -14.86
N PHE A 28 -9.99 3.14 -14.38
CA PHE A 28 -10.65 2.10 -15.17
C PHE A 28 -12.07 2.52 -15.57
N ASP A 29 -12.47 2.29 -16.83
CA ASP A 29 -13.67 2.88 -17.44
C ASP A 29 -14.96 2.58 -16.65
N ALA A 30 -15.07 1.38 -16.08
CA ALA A 30 -16.23 0.98 -15.30
C ALA A 30 -16.50 1.92 -14.10
N TYR A 31 -15.46 2.48 -13.48
CA TYR A 31 -15.61 3.37 -12.32
C TYR A 31 -16.34 4.68 -12.63
N ASN A 32 -16.34 5.13 -13.89
CA ASN A 32 -17.09 6.32 -14.31
C ASN A 32 -18.61 6.08 -14.33
N ARG A 33 -19.04 4.82 -14.36
CA ARG A 33 -20.44 4.42 -14.56
C ARG A 33 -21.13 3.97 -13.27
N LEU A 34 -20.40 3.97 -12.14
CA LEU A 34 -20.89 3.46 -10.87
C LEU A 34 -21.67 4.52 -10.09
N TRP A 35 -22.56 4.03 -9.24
CA TRP A 35 -23.25 4.83 -8.23
C TRP A 35 -22.49 4.81 -6.90
N TYR A 36 -21.99 5.98 -6.51
CA TYR A 36 -21.20 6.18 -5.27
C TYR A 36 -22.01 6.66 -4.07
N HIS A 37 -23.31 6.34 -3.98
CA HIS A 37 -24.17 6.68 -2.83
C HIS A 37 -24.16 8.19 -2.46
N GLY A 38 -24.00 9.06 -3.46
CA GLY A 38 -23.90 10.52 -3.28
C GLY A 38 -22.49 11.04 -2.98
N GLY A 39 -21.48 10.17 -2.87
CA GLY A 39 -20.07 10.56 -2.85
C GLY A 39 -19.57 11.05 -4.20
N ARG A 40 -18.54 11.89 -4.19
CA ARG A 40 -17.91 12.40 -5.41
C ARG A 40 -16.81 11.46 -5.86
N TYR A 41 -16.90 10.99 -7.08
CA TYR A 41 -15.83 10.23 -7.72
C TYR A 41 -14.89 11.19 -8.47
N ALA A 42 -13.60 11.07 -8.19
CA ALA A 42 -12.55 11.78 -8.90
C ALA A 42 -11.56 10.77 -9.48
N VAL A 43 -11.22 10.96 -10.75
CA VAL A 43 -10.13 10.23 -11.36
C VAL A 43 -8.83 10.83 -10.81
N SER A 44 -7.97 10.00 -10.21
CA SER A 44 -6.62 10.43 -9.85
C SER A 44 -5.82 10.60 -11.14
N GLU A 45 -5.72 11.84 -11.64
CA GLU A 45 -5.04 12.13 -12.91
C GLU A 45 -3.60 11.59 -12.88
N GLY A 46 -3.35 10.61 -13.76
CA GLY A 46 -2.01 10.03 -13.97
C GLY A 46 -1.50 9.09 -12.90
N LYS A 47 -2.36 8.57 -11.98
CA LYS A 47 -1.95 7.66 -10.87
C LYS A 47 -0.80 8.22 -10.01
N ARG A 48 -0.56 9.54 -10.09
CA ARG A 48 0.57 10.20 -9.43
C ARG A 48 0.47 10.10 -7.91
N GLU A 49 -0.75 9.97 -7.40
CA GLU A 49 -1.04 9.91 -5.97
C GLU A 49 -0.86 8.49 -5.38
N THR A 50 -1.00 7.42 -6.18
CA THR A 50 -0.88 6.04 -5.68
C THR A 50 0.50 5.44 -5.91
N TYR A 51 1.29 5.93 -6.87
CA TYR A 51 2.59 5.37 -7.20
C TYR A 51 3.54 5.28 -5.99
N SER A 52 3.62 6.35 -5.20
CA SER A 52 4.46 6.38 -3.99
C SER A 52 3.99 5.37 -2.95
N VAL A 53 2.68 5.30 -2.71
CA VAL A 53 2.08 4.39 -1.73
C VAL A 53 2.22 2.92 -2.16
N GLU A 54 2.07 2.65 -3.46
CA GLU A 54 2.26 1.32 -4.04
C GLU A 54 3.72 0.87 -3.95
N GLY A 55 4.67 1.76 -4.22
CA GLY A 55 6.11 1.51 -4.06
C GLY A 55 6.47 1.17 -2.61
N ASP A 56 6.00 1.98 -1.66
CA ASP A 56 6.21 1.76 -0.23
C ASP A 56 5.58 0.42 0.23
N ASN A 57 4.37 0.12 -0.23
CA ASN A 57 3.70 -1.15 0.06
C ASN A 57 4.41 -2.36 -0.54
N ALA A 58 4.99 -2.22 -1.73
CA ALA A 58 5.77 -3.28 -2.37
C ALA A 58 7.03 -3.58 -1.56
N GLU A 59 7.74 -2.56 -1.10
CA GLU A 59 8.90 -2.72 -0.23
C GLU A 59 8.55 -3.32 1.13
N LEU A 60 7.47 -2.85 1.74
CA LEU A 60 6.99 -3.38 3.01
C LEU A 60 6.70 -4.89 2.89
N ARG A 61 6.05 -5.33 1.81
CA ARG A 61 5.78 -6.76 1.55
C ARG A 61 7.04 -7.55 1.16
N HIS A 62 8.03 -6.91 0.54
CA HIS A 62 9.31 -7.52 0.20
C HIS A 62 10.10 -7.88 1.46
N TYR A 63 10.24 -6.95 2.40
CA TYR A 63 11.00 -7.17 3.64
C TYR A 63 10.19 -7.89 4.72
N LEU A 64 8.89 -7.62 4.83
CA LEU A 64 7.99 -8.30 5.75
C LEU A 64 7.14 -9.31 4.99
N ALA A 65 7.73 -10.46 4.64
CA ALA A 65 7.05 -11.55 3.89
C ALA A 65 5.69 -11.96 4.48
N ARG A 66 5.50 -11.76 5.79
CA ARG A 66 4.21 -11.95 6.47
C ARG A 66 3.06 -11.13 5.88
N LEU A 67 3.33 -9.90 5.43
CA LEU A 67 2.36 -8.97 4.85
C LEU A 67 2.10 -9.27 3.37
N ALA A 68 2.95 -10.08 2.74
CA ALA A 68 2.72 -10.60 1.39
C ALA A 68 1.80 -11.83 1.39
N ARG A 69 1.81 -12.64 2.45
CA ARG A 69 1.12 -13.94 2.52
C ARG A 69 0.17 -14.02 3.71
N SER A 70 -0.87 -13.18 3.70
CA SER A 70 -1.85 -13.05 4.79
C SER A 70 -2.49 -14.37 5.23
N SER A 71 -2.64 -15.35 4.34
CA SER A 71 -3.24 -16.67 4.63
C SER A 71 -2.27 -17.71 5.17
N ARG A 72 -0.95 -17.48 5.13
CA ARG A 72 0.08 -18.48 5.49
C ARG A 72 1.03 -18.02 6.59
N CYS A 73 1.02 -16.74 6.96
CA CYS A 73 1.98 -16.18 7.90
C CYS A 73 1.27 -15.35 8.98
N PHE A 74 1.27 -15.84 10.22
CA PHE A 74 0.59 -15.20 11.35
C PHE A 74 1.57 -14.57 12.34
N SER A 75 1.16 -13.49 12.99
CA SER A 75 1.93 -12.87 14.07
C SER A 75 1.66 -13.64 15.35
N ARG A 76 2.69 -13.97 16.11
CA ARG A 76 2.51 -14.56 17.45
C ARG A 76 1.64 -13.67 18.35
N CYS A 77 1.81 -12.35 18.23
CA CYS A 77 0.98 -11.34 18.86
C CYS A 77 1.00 -10.04 18.05
N ARG A 78 0.04 -9.16 18.31
CA ARG A 78 -0.03 -7.81 17.71
C ARG A 78 1.24 -7.00 17.98
N PHE A 79 1.77 -7.08 19.20
CA PHE A 79 2.98 -6.37 19.61
C PHE A 79 4.19 -6.70 18.73
N ALA A 80 4.40 -7.98 18.40
CA ALA A 80 5.52 -8.38 17.53
C ALA A 80 5.39 -7.81 16.10
N LEU A 81 4.16 -7.67 15.59
CA LEU A 81 3.92 -7.00 14.31
C LEU A 81 4.21 -5.50 14.40
N GLU A 82 3.78 -4.84 15.46
CA GLU A 82 4.05 -3.42 15.69
C GLU A 82 5.57 -3.15 15.80
N CYS A 83 6.31 -4.00 16.50
CA CYS A 83 7.78 -3.91 16.56
C CYS A 83 8.42 -4.06 15.17
N ALA A 84 7.98 -5.04 14.37
CA ALA A 84 8.50 -5.24 13.02
C ALA A 84 8.20 -4.04 12.10
N LEU A 85 7.00 -3.47 12.20
CA LEU A 85 6.61 -2.27 11.45
C LEU A 85 7.44 -1.05 11.87
N ARG A 86 7.66 -0.85 13.17
CA ARG A 86 8.49 0.25 13.69
C ARG A 86 9.94 0.13 13.24
N LEU A 87 10.50 -1.08 13.30
CA LEU A 87 11.85 -1.35 12.83
C LEU A 87 11.98 -1.12 11.33
N PHE A 88 11.01 -1.60 10.54
CA PHE A 88 10.95 -1.32 9.11
C PHE A 88 10.91 0.18 8.83
N ALA A 89 10.00 0.92 9.48
CA ALA A 89 9.86 2.36 9.27
C ALA A 89 11.16 3.12 9.59
N TYR A 90 11.84 2.74 10.67
CA TYR A 90 13.15 3.31 11.03
C TYR A 90 14.21 3.04 9.95
N CYS A 91 14.36 1.79 9.51
CA CYS A 91 15.36 1.40 8.52
C CYS A 91 15.06 2.02 7.15
N PHE A 92 13.77 2.02 6.75
CA PHE A 92 13.29 2.59 5.51
C PHE A 92 13.57 4.09 5.45
N ASN A 93 13.21 4.83 6.49
CA ASN A 93 13.46 6.28 6.56
C ASN A 93 14.96 6.60 6.56
N SER A 94 15.76 5.85 7.31
CA SER A 94 17.22 5.98 7.32
C SER A 94 17.81 5.79 5.92
N ARG A 95 17.32 4.78 5.20
CA ARG A 95 17.70 4.55 3.80
C ARG A 95 17.26 5.69 2.88
N GLN A 96 16.05 6.25 3.05
CA GLN A 96 15.63 7.38 2.21
C GLN A 96 16.54 8.60 2.39
N LEU A 97 16.93 8.91 3.62
CA LEU A 97 17.91 9.96 3.90
C LEU A 97 19.27 9.65 3.27
N TYR A 98 19.72 8.39 3.32
CA TYR A 98 20.96 7.97 2.67
C TYR A 98 20.88 8.14 1.14
N ARG A 99 19.79 7.71 0.49
CA ARG A 99 19.59 7.86 -0.96
C ARG A 99 19.52 9.31 -1.40
N GLN A 100 18.95 10.19 -0.57
CA GLN A 100 18.95 11.64 -0.83
C GLN A 100 20.38 12.20 -0.80
N ARG A 101 21.22 11.73 0.13
CA ARG A 101 22.62 12.16 0.25
C ARG A 101 23.55 11.52 -0.78
N TYR A 102 23.28 10.29 -1.19
CA TYR A 102 24.13 9.46 -2.05
C TYR A 102 23.30 8.78 -3.16
N PRO A 103 22.75 9.55 -4.13
CA PRO A 103 21.78 9.02 -5.10
C PRO A 103 22.36 7.99 -6.08
N ALA A 104 23.68 7.98 -6.28
CA ALA A 104 24.36 7.04 -7.18
C ALA A 104 24.60 5.65 -6.55
N TYR A 105 24.41 5.50 -5.23
CA TYR A 105 24.74 4.28 -4.52
C TYR A 105 23.49 3.44 -4.26
N PRO A 106 23.50 2.13 -4.61
CA PRO A 106 22.43 1.24 -4.21
C PRO A 106 22.41 1.11 -2.69
N ALA A 107 21.20 1.03 -2.12
CA ALA A 107 21.00 0.89 -0.68
C ALA A 107 19.79 0.00 -0.41
N HIS A 108 19.96 -1.01 0.41
CA HIS A 108 18.91 -1.95 0.81
C HIS A 108 18.45 -1.66 2.25
N VAL A 109 17.17 -1.85 2.57
CA VAL A 109 16.62 -1.51 3.90
C VAL A 109 17.34 -2.28 5.02
N MET A 110 17.75 -3.52 4.76
CA MET A 110 18.45 -4.37 5.74
C MET A 110 19.82 -3.83 6.18
N GLU A 111 20.45 -2.95 5.40
CA GLU A 111 21.75 -2.34 5.72
C GLU A 111 21.64 -1.27 6.83
N PHE A 112 20.42 -0.82 7.13
CA PHE A 112 20.12 0.20 8.14
C PHE A 112 19.60 -0.40 9.44
N ILE A 113 19.70 -1.72 9.61
CA ILE A 113 19.39 -2.37 10.88
C ILE A 113 20.43 -1.91 11.89
N PRO A 114 20.01 -1.31 13.02
CA PRO A 114 20.95 -0.87 14.03
C PRO A 114 21.72 -2.09 14.57
N PRO A 115 23.03 -1.97 14.83
CA PRO A 115 23.76 -3.03 15.48
C PRO A 115 23.08 -3.35 16.81
N VAL A 116 22.81 -4.64 17.03
CA VAL A 116 22.26 -5.13 18.29
C VAL A 116 23.31 -4.82 19.36
N PHE A 117 22.90 -4.13 20.43
CA PHE A 117 23.75 -3.90 21.61
C PHE A 117 24.24 -5.23 22.19
#